data_AF-Q8GB61-F1
#
_entry.id   AF-Q8GB61-F1
#
_cell.length_a   1.000
_cell.length_b   1.000
_cell.length_c   1.000
_cell.angle_alpha   90.00
_cell.angle_beta   90.00
_cell.angle_gamma   90.00
#
_symmetry.space_group_name_H-M   'P 1'
#
loop_
_entity.id
_entity.type
_entity.pdbx_description
1 polymer ?
#
loop_
_entity_poly.entity_id
_entity_poly.type
_entity_poly.pdbx_seq_one_letter_code
_entity_poly.pdbx_strand_id
1 'polypeptide(L)'
;MRRKLLGLSVMALTMTAPFAAIACTTTKSDRVLFSLAQGSGWPLALSLKPMVKYYNETFKDEKGFVPVKFSFADNKKNDPDVETHSIYGEFQLIKKVKEDMETGNTKALPNILLGAQSGAYVINQDQRLLDVSDQGINKSLFSSKIADLHSVLAGQGQTDKLFNIPFDNADTDSVHYNLKLMKKMFDLIKEGGGKVDETLDIYKKAEESENSKKGNKIPDKSIWNALKVKTKGNNSNGTSGTNNNNGSLKDINVTKDTFTSIKSLRELAKKFVEGVDIESSKISNDTLSGEVFSIDYQENEFYKELHSRTENPVFELENTTSGEKTLPKVKYNIINDEKTKTEFKKLWDEWKDTIKRKENKSKGETNKKVFQSMKFMANADKEWGSWNIFRFQSAFSLAASVGAHQNKVSSLTKNHPYFTKDILEDPNFSIVNAKEADIFMDSQITPLITKQSNSSLNNTNGTTNNVGIFHEGGSSILPINVGNEKLNNGTKKFLKWIYTGKNKIDGVEEDNWLTLAKTSGYIMPLKTVVNENTVKTLEELVKKLEAQLKDKNDLIKEPSYFTLNMLRSSLLSLKSLVKLETGKVTARAVVTDDRTADITGNISKSLINQTNIYGSSTTDADTLIKQFEQIVKK
;
A
#
# COMPACT_ATOMS: atom_id res chain seq x y z
N MET A 1 -31.12 -36.70 71.39
CA MET A 1 -31.27 -35.76 70.26
C MET A 1 -32.04 -36.48 69.16
N ARG A 2 -33.27 -36.04 68.88
CA ARG A 2 -34.36 -36.81 68.26
C ARG A 2 -34.93 -36.09 67.02
N ARG A 3 -35.12 -36.87 65.94
CA ARG A 3 -36.28 -36.97 65.01
C ARG A 3 -37.17 -35.74 64.66
N LYS A 4 -37.38 -35.60 63.34
CA LYS A 4 -38.67 -35.57 62.57
C LYS A 4 -39.41 -34.24 62.24
N LEU A 5 -39.90 -34.23 60.98
CA LEU A 5 -41.11 -33.62 60.35
C LEU A 5 -41.21 -32.07 60.24
N LEU A 6 -41.44 -31.47 59.06
CA LEU A 6 -42.66 -31.39 58.19
C LEU A 6 -43.81 -30.53 58.78
N GLY A 7 -44.27 -29.53 57.99
CA GLY A 7 -45.56 -28.82 58.11
C GLY A 7 -45.51 -27.44 57.40
N LEU A 8 -45.97 -27.31 56.14
CA LEU A 8 -47.33 -26.91 55.70
C LEU A 8 -47.71 -25.46 56.12
N SER A 9 -47.60 -24.47 55.22
CA SER A 9 -48.60 -24.00 54.24
C SER A 9 -49.63 -23.02 54.80
N VAL A 10 -49.73 -21.80 54.24
CA VAL A 10 -51.00 -21.14 53.82
C VAL A 10 -50.66 -20.06 52.77
N MET A 11 -51.41 -20.10 51.67
CA MET A 11 -51.47 -19.11 50.59
C MET A 11 -52.07 -17.78 51.04
N ALA A 12 -51.60 -16.68 50.44
CA ALA A 12 -52.48 -15.58 50.05
C ALA A 12 -51.95 -14.95 48.74
N LEU A 13 -52.83 -14.90 47.75
CA LEU A 13 -52.67 -14.35 46.41
C LEU A 13 -52.51 -12.81 46.39
N THR A 14 -52.16 -12.31 45.19
CA THR A 14 -52.16 -10.92 44.66
C THR A 14 -50.77 -10.26 44.65
N MET A 15 -50.18 -9.79 43.55
CA MET A 15 -50.60 -9.62 42.14
C MET A 15 -49.42 -9.95 41.21
N THR A 16 -49.73 -10.58 40.07
CA THR A 16 -48.84 -10.75 38.93
C THR A 16 -48.62 -9.40 38.22
N ALA A 17 -47.45 -8.79 38.42
CA ALA A 17 -46.88 -7.91 37.40
C ALA A 17 -45.99 -8.79 36.50
N PRO A 18 -46.15 -8.76 35.17
CA PRO A 18 -45.26 -9.51 34.30
C PRO A 18 -43.86 -8.90 34.45
N PHE A 19 -42.95 -9.65 35.06
CA PHE A 19 -41.53 -9.49 34.76
C PHE A 19 -41.40 -9.74 33.25
N ALA A 20 -41.48 -8.68 32.47
CA ALA A 20 -40.79 -8.61 31.21
C ALA A 20 -39.32 -8.78 31.56
N ALA A 21 -38.86 -10.03 31.57
CA ALA A 21 -37.48 -10.35 31.38
C ALA A 21 -37.13 -9.69 30.04
N ILE A 22 -36.54 -8.49 30.12
CA ILE A 22 -35.82 -7.90 29.01
C ILE A 22 -34.64 -8.84 28.81
N ALA A 23 -34.88 -9.87 28.01
CA ALA A 23 -33.85 -10.54 27.27
C ALA A 23 -33.25 -9.49 26.35
N CYS A 24 -32.31 -8.71 26.87
CA CYS A 24 -31.29 -8.03 26.06
C CYS A 24 -30.31 -9.11 25.55
N THR A 25 -30.83 -10.10 24.82
CA THR A 25 -30.09 -10.66 23.72
C THR A 25 -29.98 -9.53 22.71
N THR A 26 -28.80 -8.94 22.59
CA THR A 26 -28.44 -8.06 21.47
C THR A 26 -28.57 -8.86 20.18
N THR A 27 -29.80 -8.97 19.66
CA THR A 27 -30.08 -9.35 18.29
C THR A 27 -29.45 -8.28 17.42
N LYS A 28 -28.21 -8.54 16.98
CA LYS A 28 -27.57 -7.78 15.90
C LYS A 28 -28.61 -7.68 14.76
N SER A 29 -29.07 -6.45 14.48
CA SER A 29 -30.13 -6.16 13.50
C SER A 29 -29.80 -6.72 12.10
N ASP A 30 -30.84 -7.01 11.30
CA ASP A 30 -30.71 -7.23 9.86
C ASP A 30 -29.92 -6.08 9.21
N ARG A 31 -28.67 -6.33 8.83
CA ARG A 31 -27.80 -5.34 8.20
C ARG A 31 -26.85 -5.98 7.20
N VAL A 32 -26.40 -5.19 6.23
CA VAL A 32 -25.26 -5.53 5.39
C VAL A 32 -24.00 -5.11 6.14
N LEU A 33 -23.21 -6.07 6.61
CA LEU A 33 -21.94 -5.80 7.28
C LEU A 33 -20.78 -5.75 6.28
N PHE A 34 -20.17 -4.58 6.13
CA PHE A 34 -18.97 -4.36 5.32
C PHE A 34 -17.72 -4.37 6.20
N SER A 35 -16.92 -5.42 6.13
CA SER A 35 -15.71 -5.59 6.94
C SER A 35 -14.44 -5.21 6.18
N LEU A 36 -13.56 -4.45 6.84
CA LEU A 36 -12.28 -4.01 6.29
C LEU A 36 -11.18 -4.23 7.33
N ALA A 37 -10.04 -4.79 6.92
CA ALA A 37 -8.86 -4.90 7.79
C ALA A 37 -8.22 -3.55 8.12
N GLN A 38 -8.59 -2.49 7.39
CA GLN A 38 -8.19 -1.14 7.73
C GLN A 38 -8.91 -0.67 9.01
N GLY A 39 -8.18 0.04 9.87
CA GLY A 39 -8.79 0.75 10.99
C GLY A 39 -9.70 1.91 10.56
N SER A 40 -10.50 2.39 11.51
CA SER A 40 -11.52 3.43 11.27
C SER A 40 -10.97 4.81 10.87
N GLY A 41 -9.66 5.04 11.03
CA GLY A 41 -8.97 6.29 10.71
C GLY A 41 -8.25 6.32 9.36
N TRP A 42 -8.26 5.23 8.59
CA TRP A 42 -7.61 5.19 7.28
C TRP A 42 -8.42 5.93 6.20
N PRO A 43 -7.78 6.43 5.12
CA PRO A 43 -8.44 7.29 4.13
C PRO A 43 -9.70 6.68 3.50
N LEU A 44 -9.69 5.39 3.19
CA LEU A 44 -10.85 4.71 2.64
C LEU A 44 -12.00 4.64 3.64
N ALA A 45 -11.73 4.24 4.88
CA ALA A 45 -12.73 4.18 5.95
C ALA A 45 -13.36 5.56 6.21
N LEU A 46 -12.55 6.62 6.23
CA LEU A 46 -13.01 8.00 6.38
C LEU A 46 -13.92 8.45 5.23
N SER A 47 -13.65 7.98 4.02
CA SER A 47 -14.43 8.29 2.82
C SER A 47 -15.74 7.50 2.73
N LEU A 48 -15.72 6.20 3.03
CA LEU A 48 -16.88 5.34 2.88
C LEU A 48 -17.96 5.61 3.94
N LYS A 49 -17.59 6.08 5.13
CA LYS A 49 -18.53 6.40 6.22
C LYS A 49 -19.62 7.42 5.81
N PRO A 50 -19.28 8.63 5.32
CA PRO A 50 -20.28 9.57 4.81
C PRO A 50 -21.12 9.01 3.65
N MET A 51 -20.50 8.24 2.75
CA MET A 51 -21.21 7.62 1.62
C MET A 51 -22.26 6.60 2.08
N VAL A 52 -21.90 5.71 3.02
CA VAL A 52 -22.85 4.75 3.60
C VAL A 52 -23.92 5.45 4.42
N LYS A 53 -23.58 6.51 5.15
CA LYS A 53 -24.59 7.34 5.84
C LYS A 53 -25.62 7.90 4.84
N TYR A 54 -25.14 8.51 3.75
CA TYR A 54 -26.00 9.01 2.69
C TYR A 54 -26.88 7.91 2.09
N TYR A 55 -26.31 6.73 1.79
CA TYR A 55 -27.06 5.60 1.26
C TYR A 55 -28.17 5.15 2.23
N ASN A 56 -27.80 4.96 3.50
CA ASN A 56 -28.75 4.52 4.52
C ASN A 56 -29.88 5.52 4.74
N GLU A 57 -29.62 6.82 4.68
CA GLU A 57 -30.63 7.86 4.88
C GLU A 57 -31.54 8.03 3.66
N THR A 58 -30.98 7.92 2.45
CA THR A 58 -31.69 8.18 1.18
C THR A 58 -32.55 7.00 0.76
N PHE A 59 -32.05 5.77 0.90
CA PHE A 59 -32.69 4.57 0.35
C PHE A 59 -33.52 3.79 1.38
N LYS A 60 -33.65 4.27 2.63
CA LYS A 60 -34.29 3.54 3.75
C LYS A 60 -35.72 3.07 3.49
N ASP A 61 -36.47 3.84 2.73
CA ASP A 61 -37.89 3.61 2.46
C ASP A 61 -38.11 2.82 1.14
N GLU A 62 -37.03 2.50 0.43
CA GLU A 62 -37.13 1.74 -0.81
C GLU A 62 -37.28 0.23 -0.56
N LYS A 63 -38.07 -0.43 -1.42
CA LYS A 63 -38.20 -1.88 -1.41
C LYS A 63 -36.83 -2.56 -1.51
N GLY A 64 -36.60 -3.56 -0.66
CA GLY A 64 -35.37 -4.34 -0.62
C GLY A 64 -34.19 -3.62 0.03
N PHE A 65 -34.40 -2.46 0.67
CA PHE A 65 -33.37 -1.80 1.47
C PHE A 65 -32.98 -2.63 2.70
N VAL A 66 -31.67 -2.65 2.97
CA VAL A 66 -31.07 -3.16 4.20
C VAL A 66 -29.99 -2.15 4.61
N PRO A 67 -29.95 -1.69 5.88
CA PRO A 67 -28.94 -0.74 6.31
C PRO A 67 -27.55 -1.37 6.26
N VAL A 68 -26.57 -0.58 5.84
CA VAL A 68 -25.16 -0.98 5.78
C VAL A 68 -24.44 -0.48 7.02
N LYS A 69 -23.63 -1.34 7.66
CA LYS A 69 -22.69 -0.94 8.73
C LYS A 69 -21.28 -1.44 8.44
N PHE A 70 -20.30 -0.84 9.10
CA PHE A 70 -18.91 -1.23 8.97
C PHE A 70 -18.43 -2.10 10.13
N SER A 71 -17.49 -3.00 9.82
CA SER A 71 -16.57 -3.55 10.79
C SER A 71 -15.14 -3.19 10.40
N PHE A 72 -14.41 -2.52 11.29
CA PHE A 72 -13.02 -2.13 11.08
C PHE A 72 -12.09 -2.85 12.05
N ALA A 73 -10.78 -2.79 11.81
CA ALA A 73 -9.80 -3.30 12.75
C ALA A 73 -9.87 -2.60 14.12
N ASP A 74 -10.22 -1.32 14.14
CA ASP A 74 -10.41 -0.53 15.35
C ASP A 74 -11.58 0.45 15.25
N ASN A 75 -11.96 1.00 16.40
CA ASN A 75 -12.93 2.08 16.52
C ASN A 75 -12.40 3.17 17.46
N LYS A 76 -11.28 3.80 17.07
CA LYS A 76 -10.57 4.79 17.92
C LYS A 76 -11.41 6.02 18.27
N LYS A 77 -12.47 6.30 17.49
CA LYS A 77 -13.40 7.42 17.71
C LYS A 77 -14.67 7.04 18.47
N ASN A 78 -14.80 5.80 18.94
CA ASN A 78 -16.00 5.28 19.62
C ASN A 78 -17.30 5.55 18.85
N ASP A 79 -17.25 5.38 17.53
CA ASP A 79 -18.39 5.54 16.63
C ASP A 79 -19.41 4.40 16.88
N PRO A 80 -20.64 4.69 17.34
CA PRO A 80 -21.61 3.65 17.71
C PRO A 80 -22.10 2.81 16.52
N ASP A 81 -21.87 3.28 15.29
CA ASP A 81 -22.25 2.57 14.06
C ASP A 81 -21.13 1.70 13.48
N VAL A 82 -20.01 1.57 14.19
CA VAL A 82 -18.86 0.76 13.81
C VAL A 82 -18.69 -0.43 14.74
N GLU A 83 -18.59 -1.61 14.14
CA GLU A 83 -18.13 -2.83 14.79
C GLU A 83 -16.61 -2.98 14.70
N THR A 84 -16.01 -3.76 15.60
CA THR A 84 -14.56 -4.00 15.61
C THR A 84 -14.22 -5.48 15.62
N HIS A 85 -13.22 -5.87 14.83
CA HIS A 85 -12.69 -7.25 14.81
C HIS A 85 -11.22 -7.37 15.21
N SER A 86 -10.48 -6.26 15.40
CA SER A 86 -9.07 -6.28 15.87
C SER A 86 -8.08 -7.03 14.96
N ILE A 87 -8.34 -7.06 13.66
CA ILE A 87 -7.49 -7.74 12.66
C ILE A 87 -7.02 -6.72 11.63
N TYR A 88 -5.73 -6.41 11.59
CA TYR A 88 -5.17 -5.37 10.72
C TYR A 88 -4.68 -5.87 9.35
N GLY A 89 -4.73 -7.18 9.10
CA GLY A 89 -4.32 -7.76 7.83
C GLY A 89 -5.49 -8.40 7.09
N GLU A 90 -5.61 -8.09 5.80
CA GLU A 90 -6.73 -8.54 4.97
C GLU A 90 -6.81 -10.06 4.90
N PHE A 91 -5.67 -10.74 4.72
CA PHE A 91 -5.65 -12.19 4.63
C PHE A 91 -6.01 -12.88 5.95
N GLN A 92 -5.61 -12.31 7.09
CA GLN A 92 -6.04 -12.79 8.41
C GLN A 92 -7.54 -12.61 8.60
N LEU A 93 -8.11 -11.50 8.12
CA LEU A 93 -9.55 -11.26 8.17
C LEU A 93 -10.31 -12.26 7.28
N ILE A 94 -9.82 -12.51 6.07
CA ILE A 94 -10.33 -13.56 5.17
C ILE A 94 -10.32 -14.93 5.87
N LYS A 95 -9.20 -15.32 6.51
CA LYS A 95 -9.09 -16.59 7.24
C LYS A 95 -10.08 -16.69 8.38
N LYS A 96 -10.27 -15.61 9.15
CA LYS A 96 -11.28 -15.55 10.22
C LYS A 96 -12.70 -15.74 9.68
N VAL A 97 -13.00 -15.13 8.55
CA VAL A 97 -14.30 -15.28 7.87
C VAL A 97 -14.50 -16.71 7.37
N LYS A 98 -13.48 -17.34 6.79
CA LYS A 98 -13.52 -18.76 6.40
C LYS A 98 -13.78 -19.67 7.60
N GLU A 99 -13.09 -19.46 8.72
CA GLU A 99 -13.35 -20.20 9.96
C GLU A 99 -14.80 -20.03 10.43
N ASP A 100 -15.37 -18.81 10.37
CA ASP A 100 -16.79 -18.59 10.70
C ASP A 100 -17.74 -19.32 9.74
N MET A 101 -17.37 -19.51 8.46
CA MET A 101 -18.14 -20.30 7.50
C MET A 101 -18.11 -21.79 7.86
N GLU A 102 -16.93 -22.33 8.11
CA GLU A 102 -16.70 -23.76 8.40
C GLU A 102 -17.31 -24.17 9.75
N THR A 103 -17.29 -23.27 10.73
CA THR A 103 -17.88 -23.51 12.06
C THR A 103 -19.38 -23.23 12.13
N GLY A 104 -20.00 -22.78 11.03
CA GLY A 104 -21.44 -22.49 10.96
C GLY A 104 -21.85 -21.22 11.71
N ASN A 105 -20.90 -20.32 12.05
CA ASN A 105 -21.15 -19.03 12.70
C ASN A 105 -21.69 -17.99 11.70
N THR A 106 -22.80 -18.30 11.03
CA THR A 106 -23.37 -17.49 9.95
C THR A 106 -23.78 -16.08 10.37
N LYS A 107 -24.06 -15.87 11.67
CA LYS A 107 -24.38 -14.55 12.25
C LYS A 107 -23.18 -13.60 12.34
N ALA A 108 -21.96 -14.13 12.35
CA ALA A 108 -20.73 -13.33 12.37
C ALA A 108 -20.19 -13.05 10.96
N LEU A 109 -20.72 -13.71 9.93
CA LEU A 109 -20.24 -13.53 8.56
C LEU A 109 -20.53 -12.10 8.07
N PRO A 110 -19.52 -11.39 7.55
CA PRO A 110 -19.76 -10.16 6.83
C PRO A 110 -20.45 -10.45 5.50
N ASN A 111 -21.23 -9.49 5.03
CA ASN A 111 -21.85 -9.54 3.71
C ASN A 111 -20.88 -9.09 2.61
N ILE A 112 -19.97 -8.19 2.98
CA ILE A 112 -18.97 -7.61 2.10
C ILE A 112 -17.65 -7.62 2.85
N LEU A 113 -16.62 -8.16 2.23
CA LEU A 113 -15.26 -8.10 2.73
C LEU A 113 -14.41 -7.30 1.75
N LEU A 114 -13.69 -6.30 2.24
CA LEU A 114 -12.60 -5.70 1.48
C LEU A 114 -11.36 -6.57 1.69
N GLY A 115 -10.82 -7.13 0.61
CA GLY A 115 -9.66 -7.99 0.70
C GLY A 115 -8.91 -8.15 -0.62
N ALA A 116 -7.66 -8.59 -0.50
CA ALA A 116 -6.80 -8.95 -1.61
C ALA A 116 -7.43 -10.04 -2.49
N GLN A 117 -6.94 -10.15 -3.72
CA GLN A 117 -7.38 -11.14 -4.71
C GLN A 117 -7.38 -12.58 -4.16
N SER A 118 -6.44 -12.92 -3.27
CA SER A 118 -6.33 -14.22 -2.60
C SER A 118 -7.58 -14.61 -1.82
N GLY A 119 -8.33 -13.63 -1.32
CA GLY A 119 -9.54 -13.88 -0.56
C GLY A 119 -10.65 -14.53 -1.37
N ALA A 120 -10.73 -14.23 -2.67
CA ALA A 120 -11.69 -14.92 -3.53
C ALA A 120 -11.42 -16.43 -3.56
N TYR A 121 -10.14 -16.86 -3.56
CA TYR A 121 -9.81 -18.28 -3.62
C TYR A 121 -10.26 -18.97 -2.33
N VAL A 122 -9.85 -18.41 -1.19
CA VAL A 122 -10.13 -18.94 0.14
C VAL A 122 -11.63 -19.04 0.39
N ILE A 123 -12.40 -17.99 0.09
CA ILE A 123 -13.85 -17.96 0.31
C ILE A 123 -14.61 -18.86 -0.67
N ASN A 124 -14.10 -19.01 -1.90
CA ASN A 124 -14.76 -19.82 -2.92
C ASN A 124 -14.58 -21.33 -2.71
N GLN A 125 -13.64 -21.77 -1.86
CA GLN A 125 -13.54 -23.18 -1.45
C GLN A 125 -14.86 -23.70 -0.86
N ASP A 126 -15.59 -22.82 -0.17
CA ASP A 126 -16.89 -23.10 0.44
C ASP A 126 -18.08 -22.69 -0.48
N GLN A 127 -17.80 -22.25 -1.72
CA GLN A 127 -18.78 -21.76 -2.70
C GLN A 127 -19.65 -20.61 -2.15
N ARG A 128 -19.07 -19.74 -1.31
CA ARG A 128 -19.79 -18.65 -0.62
C ARG A 128 -19.63 -17.28 -1.28
N LEU A 129 -19.00 -17.16 -2.44
CA LEU A 129 -19.00 -15.89 -3.18
C LEU A 129 -20.41 -15.62 -3.74
N LEU A 130 -20.93 -14.42 -3.48
CA LEU A 130 -22.23 -13.98 -3.98
C LEU A 130 -22.07 -13.46 -5.42
N ASP A 131 -22.77 -14.08 -6.38
CA ASP A 131 -22.84 -13.57 -7.75
C ASP A 131 -23.67 -12.28 -7.81
N VAL A 132 -23.09 -11.21 -8.34
CA VAL A 132 -23.68 -9.88 -8.50
C VAL A 132 -23.81 -9.46 -9.97
N SER A 133 -23.54 -10.36 -10.91
CA SER A 133 -23.54 -10.07 -12.35
C SER A 133 -24.92 -9.63 -12.87
N ASP A 134 -26.00 -10.12 -12.24
CA ASP A 134 -27.39 -9.72 -12.48
C ASP A 134 -27.66 -8.24 -12.19
N GLN A 135 -26.79 -7.57 -11.44
CA GLN A 135 -26.85 -6.13 -11.18
C GLN A 135 -26.05 -5.30 -12.20
N GLY A 136 -25.47 -5.93 -13.22
CA GLY A 136 -24.58 -5.28 -14.20
C GLY A 136 -23.14 -5.15 -13.72
N ILE A 137 -22.78 -5.74 -12.57
CA ILE A 137 -21.42 -5.76 -12.04
C ILE A 137 -20.70 -6.98 -12.62
N ASN A 138 -20.15 -6.82 -13.82
CA ASN A 138 -19.43 -7.86 -14.56
C ASN A 138 -18.20 -7.25 -15.26
N LYS A 139 -17.44 -8.07 -16.00
CA LYS A 139 -16.19 -7.63 -16.67
C LYS A 139 -16.35 -6.37 -17.52
N SER A 140 -17.52 -6.15 -18.14
CA SER A 140 -17.75 -5.00 -19.03
C SER A 140 -17.79 -3.65 -18.31
N LEU A 141 -18.01 -3.65 -16.99
CA LEU A 141 -18.07 -2.45 -16.16
C LEU A 141 -16.67 -1.85 -15.89
N PHE A 142 -15.61 -2.68 -15.94
CA PHE A 142 -14.26 -2.31 -15.51
C PHE A 142 -13.30 -2.15 -16.70
N SER A 143 -12.15 -1.52 -16.46
CA SER A 143 -10.99 -1.56 -17.38
C SER A 143 -10.73 -3.00 -17.80
N SER A 144 -10.49 -3.22 -19.10
CA SER A 144 -10.37 -4.58 -19.64
C SER A 144 -9.20 -5.34 -19.00
N LYS A 145 -8.07 -4.65 -18.84
CA LYS A 145 -6.87 -5.22 -18.22
C LYS A 145 -7.07 -5.57 -16.75
N ILE A 146 -7.77 -4.73 -16.00
CA ILE A 146 -8.09 -5.00 -14.59
C ILE A 146 -9.13 -6.12 -14.47
N ALA A 147 -10.19 -6.08 -15.28
CA ALA A 147 -11.22 -7.12 -15.29
C ALA A 147 -10.64 -8.52 -15.59
N ASP A 148 -9.63 -8.60 -16.46
CA ASP A 148 -8.94 -9.85 -16.77
C ASP A 148 -8.17 -10.38 -15.54
N LEU A 149 -7.42 -9.53 -14.84
CA LEU A 149 -6.70 -9.90 -13.61
C LEU A 149 -7.64 -10.49 -12.55
N HIS A 150 -8.82 -9.90 -12.37
CA HIS A 150 -9.81 -10.28 -11.34
C HIS A 150 -10.78 -11.40 -11.79
N SER A 151 -10.61 -11.90 -13.03
CA SER A 151 -11.36 -13.05 -13.55
C SER A 151 -10.62 -14.37 -13.44
N VAL A 152 -9.37 -14.35 -12.95
CA VAL A 152 -8.52 -15.53 -12.81
C VAL A 152 -8.53 -16.00 -11.36
N LEU A 153 -8.98 -17.24 -11.12
CA LEU A 153 -9.01 -17.84 -9.79
C LEU A 153 -8.50 -19.29 -9.79
N ALA A 154 -7.65 -19.63 -8.82
CA ALA A 154 -7.21 -21.00 -8.63
C ALA A 154 -8.39 -21.96 -8.40
N GLY A 155 -8.32 -23.14 -9.03
CA GLY A 155 -9.39 -24.12 -9.02
C GLY A 155 -10.60 -23.80 -9.93
N GLN A 156 -10.57 -22.71 -10.70
CA GLN A 156 -11.69 -22.31 -11.57
C GLN A 156 -11.26 -22.16 -13.04
N GLY A 157 -11.85 -22.94 -13.93
CA GLY A 157 -11.57 -22.88 -15.38
C GLY A 157 -12.34 -21.79 -16.14
N GLN A 158 -13.29 -21.11 -15.50
CA GLN A 158 -14.13 -20.05 -16.08
C GLN A 158 -13.50 -18.68 -15.82
N THR A 159 -13.30 -17.88 -16.87
CA THR A 159 -12.72 -16.52 -16.81
C THR A 159 -13.68 -15.43 -17.30
N ASP A 160 -14.95 -15.77 -17.48
CA ASP A 160 -16.02 -14.88 -17.95
C ASP A 160 -16.65 -14.07 -16.80
N LYS A 161 -16.56 -14.56 -15.56
CA LYS A 161 -17.02 -13.87 -14.35
C LYS A 161 -15.88 -13.26 -13.54
N LEU A 162 -16.22 -12.29 -12.69
CA LEU A 162 -15.32 -11.73 -11.69
C LEU A 162 -15.46 -12.52 -10.38
N PHE A 163 -14.35 -12.96 -9.80
CA PHE A 163 -14.36 -13.68 -8.51
C PHE A 163 -14.13 -12.75 -7.33
N ASN A 164 -13.38 -11.68 -7.57
CA ASN A 164 -13.25 -10.51 -6.72
C ASN A 164 -13.62 -9.29 -7.57
N ILE A 165 -14.33 -8.33 -7.00
CA ILE A 165 -14.79 -7.16 -7.75
C ILE A 165 -13.75 -6.04 -7.57
N PRO A 166 -13.13 -5.52 -8.65
CA PRO A 166 -12.20 -4.40 -8.54
C PRO A 166 -12.85 -3.20 -7.85
N PHE A 167 -12.18 -2.57 -6.87
CA PHE A 167 -12.80 -1.50 -6.09
C PHE A 167 -11.93 -0.26 -5.90
N ASP A 168 -10.89 -0.32 -5.09
CA ASP A 168 -10.13 0.83 -4.63
C ASP A 168 -8.68 0.74 -5.10
N ASN A 169 -8.45 1.02 -6.39
CA ASN A 169 -7.11 0.93 -6.96
C ASN A 169 -6.21 2.09 -6.52
N ALA A 170 -4.94 1.77 -6.25
CA ALA A 170 -3.91 2.76 -5.95
C ALA A 170 -2.51 2.29 -6.36
N ASP A 171 -1.62 3.22 -6.72
CA ASP A 171 -0.18 2.95 -6.79
C ASP A 171 0.36 2.70 -5.36
N THR A 172 0.63 1.45 -4.98
CA THR A 172 1.22 1.11 -3.66
C THR A 172 2.70 1.45 -3.55
N ASP A 173 3.34 1.79 -4.66
CA ASP A 173 4.77 2.00 -4.82
C ASP A 173 5.10 3.28 -5.61
N SER A 174 4.23 4.29 -5.50
CA SER A 174 4.55 5.64 -5.99
C SER A 174 5.86 6.16 -5.39
N VAL A 175 6.58 7.00 -6.13
CA VAL A 175 7.88 7.51 -5.66
C VAL A 175 7.67 8.81 -4.90
N HIS A 176 8.09 8.85 -3.64
CA HIS A 176 8.01 10.01 -2.78
C HIS A 176 9.42 10.54 -2.54
N TYR A 177 9.59 11.86 -2.62
CA TYR A 177 10.87 12.53 -2.41
C TYR A 177 10.74 13.57 -1.29
N ASN A 178 11.68 13.54 -0.34
CA ASN A 178 11.94 14.67 0.53
C ASN A 178 12.96 15.58 -0.16
N LEU A 179 12.49 16.68 -0.76
CA LEU A 179 13.26 17.57 -1.63
C LEU A 179 14.47 18.20 -0.92
N LYS A 180 14.38 18.47 0.39
CA LYS A 180 15.50 18.98 1.19
C LYS A 180 16.60 17.94 1.36
N LEU A 181 16.22 16.69 1.65
CA LEU A 181 17.18 15.59 1.74
C LEU A 181 17.76 15.24 0.38
N MET A 182 16.96 15.29 -0.69
CA MET A 182 17.45 15.14 -2.06
C MET A 182 18.50 16.19 -2.40
N LYS A 183 18.26 17.47 -2.08
CA LYS A 183 19.24 18.54 -2.31
C LYS A 183 20.54 18.28 -1.54
N LYS A 184 20.43 17.91 -0.26
CA LYS A 184 21.60 17.56 0.58
C LYS A 184 22.38 16.36 0.03
N MET A 185 21.68 15.34 -0.46
CA MET A 185 22.30 14.19 -1.11
C MET A 185 23.05 14.62 -2.38
N PHE A 186 22.45 15.44 -3.24
CA PHE A 186 23.10 15.95 -4.45
C PHE A 186 24.35 16.79 -4.13
N ASP A 187 24.30 17.62 -3.10
CA ASP A 187 25.45 18.45 -2.69
C ASP A 187 26.60 17.60 -2.17
N LEU A 188 26.30 16.59 -1.33
CA LEU A 188 27.31 15.64 -0.88
C LEU A 188 27.89 14.81 -2.03
N ILE A 189 27.07 14.39 -2.99
CA ILE A 189 27.55 13.71 -4.21
C ILE A 189 28.56 14.59 -4.94
N LYS A 190 28.23 15.86 -5.22
CA LYS A 190 29.13 16.80 -5.88
C LYS A 190 30.40 17.06 -5.06
N GLU A 191 30.27 17.26 -3.74
CA GLU A 191 31.41 17.45 -2.82
C GLU A 191 32.35 16.23 -2.83
N GLY A 192 31.80 15.02 -2.90
CA GLY A 192 32.53 13.76 -3.00
C GLY A 192 33.02 13.44 -4.42
N GLY A 193 32.94 14.39 -5.35
CA GLY A 193 33.42 14.26 -6.73
C GLY A 193 32.46 13.59 -7.71
N GLY A 194 31.26 13.21 -7.30
CA GLY A 194 30.24 12.69 -8.20
C GLY A 194 29.63 13.77 -9.11
N LYS A 195 28.78 13.33 -10.04
CA LYS A 195 28.07 14.20 -10.98
C LYS A 195 26.57 14.13 -10.76
N VAL A 196 25.90 15.27 -10.86
CA VAL A 196 24.44 15.36 -10.81
C VAL A 196 24.00 16.25 -11.95
N ASP A 197 23.15 15.73 -12.82
CA ASP A 197 22.52 16.50 -13.90
C ASP A 197 21.53 17.52 -13.30
N GLU A 198 21.88 18.79 -13.39
CA GLU A 198 21.10 19.90 -12.85
C GLU A 198 19.84 20.21 -13.70
N THR A 199 19.74 19.62 -14.90
CA THR A 199 18.57 19.80 -15.77
C THR A 199 17.38 18.93 -15.35
N LEU A 200 17.61 17.92 -14.50
CA LEU A 200 16.60 17.02 -13.99
C LEU A 200 15.49 17.77 -13.24
N ASP A 201 14.25 17.37 -13.48
CA ASP A 201 13.09 17.97 -12.80
C ASP A 201 13.19 17.83 -11.27
N ILE A 202 13.62 16.66 -10.78
CA ILE A 202 13.83 16.45 -9.34
C ILE A 202 14.94 17.33 -8.76
N TYR A 203 16.01 17.63 -9.53
CA TYR A 203 17.06 18.55 -9.10
C TYR A 203 16.51 19.96 -8.96
N LYS A 204 15.79 20.43 -9.99
CA LYS A 204 15.16 21.77 -9.99
C LYS A 204 14.17 21.94 -8.85
N LYS A 205 13.33 20.93 -8.59
CA LYS A 205 12.40 20.93 -7.45
C LYS A 205 13.13 20.94 -6.10
N ALA A 206 14.22 20.18 -5.98
CA ALA A 206 15.05 20.16 -4.77
C ALA A 206 15.71 21.52 -4.52
N GLU A 207 16.21 22.17 -5.57
CA GLU A 207 16.78 23.53 -5.50
C GLU A 207 15.71 24.59 -5.18
N GLU A 208 14.55 24.54 -5.80
CA GLU A 208 13.43 25.44 -5.51
C GLU A 208 12.97 25.29 -4.05
N SER A 209 12.81 24.04 -3.59
CA SER A 209 12.47 23.74 -2.20
C SER A 209 13.53 24.31 -1.25
N GLU A 210 14.82 24.16 -1.58
CA GLU A 210 15.91 24.67 -0.74
C GLU A 210 15.88 26.19 -0.59
N ASN A 211 15.66 26.90 -1.71
CA ASN A 211 15.64 28.36 -1.76
C ASN A 211 14.31 28.97 -1.27
N SER A 212 13.26 28.17 -1.13
CA SER A 212 11.93 28.61 -0.72
C SER A 212 11.79 28.79 0.79
N LYS A 213 11.04 29.84 1.19
CA LYS A 213 10.60 30.05 2.59
C LYS A 213 9.30 29.30 2.93
N LYS A 214 8.69 28.57 1.98
CA LYS A 214 7.44 27.84 2.18
C LYS A 214 7.65 26.46 2.84
N GLY A 215 8.84 25.89 2.66
CA GLY A 215 9.26 24.63 3.25
C GLY A 215 9.85 24.76 4.66
N ASN A 216 10.22 23.64 5.26
CA ASN A 216 11.00 23.59 6.50
C ASN A 216 12.45 23.17 6.21
N LYS A 217 13.37 23.58 7.06
CA LYS A 217 14.76 23.09 7.01
C LYS A 217 14.81 21.65 7.50
N ILE A 218 15.87 20.93 7.12
CA ILE A 218 16.20 19.63 7.73
C ILE A 218 16.41 19.86 9.24
N PRO A 219 15.61 19.22 10.12
CA PRO A 219 15.68 19.48 11.56
C PRO A 219 17.00 19.00 12.14
N ASP A 220 17.51 19.67 13.18
CA ASP A 220 18.79 19.34 13.82
C ASP A 220 18.84 17.89 14.33
N LYS A 221 17.69 17.33 14.73
CA LYS A 221 17.56 15.93 15.14
C LYS A 221 17.72 14.93 13.98
N SER A 222 17.70 15.32 12.71
CA SER A 222 17.89 14.37 11.62
C SER A 222 19.37 13.97 11.48
N ILE A 223 19.66 12.66 11.40
CA ILE A 223 21.04 12.16 11.16
C ILE A 223 21.66 12.70 9.87
N TRP A 224 20.84 13.13 8.91
CA TRP A 224 21.30 13.76 7.68
C TRP A 224 22.18 14.99 7.95
N ASN A 225 21.97 15.70 9.07
CA ASN A 225 22.83 16.83 9.47
C ASN A 225 24.21 16.42 9.96
N ALA A 226 24.40 15.15 10.32
CA ALA A 226 25.69 14.58 10.72
C ALA A 226 26.44 13.88 9.58
N LEU A 227 25.93 13.90 8.34
CA LEU A 227 26.61 13.25 7.21
C LEU A 227 27.67 14.16 6.59
N LYS A 228 28.82 13.56 6.28
CA LYS A 228 29.89 14.15 5.47
C LYS A 228 30.42 13.17 4.44
N VAL A 229 31.04 13.65 3.38
CA VAL A 229 31.79 12.78 2.45
C VAL A 229 33.03 12.21 3.14
N LYS A 230 33.38 10.95 2.85
CA LYS A 230 34.63 10.33 3.34
C LYS A 230 35.86 11.01 2.78
N THR A 231 35.83 11.33 1.49
CA THR A 231 36.92 11.96 0.76
C THR A 231 36.32 12.96 -0.22
N LYS A 232 36.70 14.23 -0.07
CA LYS A 232 36.29 15.28 -1.01
C LYS A 232 36.90 15.00 -2.38
N GLY A 233 36.18 15.33 -3.45
CA GLY A 233 36.71 15.29 -4.80
C GLY A 233 37.68 16.44 -5.04
N ASN A 234 38.86 16.14 -5.55
CA ASN A 234 39.77 17.16 -6.06
C ASN A 234 39.62 17.27 -7.58
N ASN A 235 39.12 18.41 -8.07
CA ASN A 235 39.24 18.78 -9.48
C ASN A 235 40.64 19.35 -9.72
N SER A 236 41.67 18.51 -9.73
CA SER A 236 42.98 18.91 -10.21
C SER A 236 43.01 18.74 -11.72
N ASN A 237 42.92 19.85 -12.46
CA ASN A 237 43.25 19.90 -13.89
C ASN A 237 44.75 19.61 -14.04
N GLY A 238 45.13 18.33 -14.05
CA GLY A 238 46.48 17.91 -14.38
C GLY A 238 46.77 18.17 -15.85
N THR A 239 47.95 18.73 -16.13
CA THR A 239 48.47 19.13 -17.45
C THR A 239 48.68 17.98 -18.44
N SER A 240 48.02 16.84 -18.25
CA SER A 240 48.06 15.66 -19.11
C SER A 240 46.74 14.89 -19.04
N GLY A 241 45.66 15.48 -19.56
CA GLY A 241 44.48 14.79 -20.14
C GLY A 241 43.73 13.71 -19.33
N THR A 242 44.12 13.42 -18.09
CA THR A 242 43.53 12.38 -17.23
C THR A 242 43.00 13.03 -15.96
N ASN A 243 41.68 13.20 -15.90
CA ASN A 243 40.98 13.63 -14.70
C ASN A 243 41.00 12.51 -13.66
N ASN A 244 42.04 12.46 -12.82
CA ASN A 244 42.08 11.57 -11.65
C ASN A 244 41.31 12.20 -10.49
N ASN A 245 39.99 12.05 -10.49
CA ASN A 245 39.15 12.36 -9.33
C ASN A 245 39.32 11.26 -8.26
N ASN A 246 39.65 11.65 -7.03
CA ASN A 246 39.85 10.75 -5.89
C ASN A 246 38.70 10.80 -4.86
N GLY A 247 37.62 11.53 -5.14
CA GLY A 247 36.51 11.68 -4.22
C GLY A 247 35.75 10.38 -3.95
N SER A 248 35.17 10.25 -2.75
CA SER A 248 34.52 9.03 -2.29
C SER A 248 33.16 8.74 -2.95
N LEU A 249 32.63 9.68 -3.73
CA LEU A 249 31.37 9.57 -4.48
C LEU A 249 31.58 9.78 -5.98
N LYS A 250 32.83 9.73 -6.48
CA LYS A 250 33.20 9.97 -7.88
C LYS A 250 32.50 9.07 -8.90
N ASP A 251 32.10 7.87 -8.48
CA ASP A 251 31.46 6.85 -9.34
C ASP A 251 29.93 6.99 -9.38
N ILE A 252 29.38 8.03 -8.74
CA ILE A 252 27.97 8.37 -8.83
C ILE A 252 27.77 9.42 -9.93
N ASN A 253 26.91 9.08 -10.89
CA ASN A 253 26.42 9.99 -11.92
C ASN A 253 24.89 9.96 -11.91
N VAL A 254 24.27 10.98 -11.31
CA VAL A 254 22.82 11.10 -11.23
C VAL A 254 22.27 11.70 -12.52
N THR A 255 21.48 10.91 -13.23
CA THR A 255 20.82 11.26 -14.50
C THR A 255 19.34 10.89 -14.43
N LYS A 256 18.59 11.12 -15.52
CA LYS A 256 17.18 10.71 -15.62
C LYS A 256 17.00 9.21 -15.36
N ASP A 257 17.90 8.38 -15.89
CA ASP A 257 17.84 6.91 -15.76
C ASP A 257 18.09 6.41 -14.33
N THR A 258 18.59 7.29 -13.45
CA THR A 258 18.74 6.95 -12.02
C THR A 258 17.38 6.71 -11.36
N PHE A 259 16.32 7.38 -11.83
CA PHE A 259 14.98 7.35 -11.22
C PHE A 259 13.98 6.49 -12.02
N THR A 260 14.43 5.70 -13.00
CA THR A 260 13.55 4.89 -13.87
C THR A 260 13.46 3.41 -13.50
N SER A 261 14.29 2.92 -12.57
CA SER A 261 14.26 1.52 -12.14
C SER A 261 14.56 1.35 -10.64
N ILE A 262 13.95 0.33 -10.03
CA ILE A 262 14.18 -0.06 -8.62
C ILE A 262 15.67 -0.34 -8.40
N LYS A 263 16.32 -1.06 -9.34
CA LYS A 263 17.76 -1.33 -9.30
C LYS A 263 18.59 -0.04 -9.24
N SER A 264 18.31 0.93 -10.11
CA SER A 264 19.05 2.20 -10.15
C SER A 264 18.93 2.96 -8.82
N LEU A 265 17.74 2.98 -8.22
CA LEU A 265 17.51 3.59 -6.91
C LEU A 265 18.29 2.88 -5.79
N ARG A 266 18.27 1.54 -5.75
CA ARG A 266 19.04 0.75 -4.78
C ARG A 266 20.54 0.98 -4.91
N GLU A 267 21.06 1.02 -6.14
CA GLU A 267 22.47 1.29 -6.42
C GLU A 267 22.89 2.72 -6.04
N LEU A 268 22.05 3.71 -6.32
CA LEU A 268 22.29 5.09 -5.87
C LEU A 268 22.41 5.13 -4.34
N ALA A 269 21.44 4.53 -3.64
CA ALA A 269 21.42 4.49 -2.18
C ALA A 269 22.62 3.77 -1.59
N LYS A 270 22.99 2.61 -2.16
CA LYS A 270 24.18 1.83 -1.79
C LYS A 270 25.44 2.69 -1.90
N LYS A 271 25.72 3.21 -3.09
CA LYS A 271 26.94 3.99 -3.38
C LYS A 271 27.02 5.26 -2.54
N PHE A 272 25.88 5.94 -2.33
CA PHE A 272 25.83 7.12 -1.48
C PHE A 272 26.26 6.80 -0.05
N VAL A 273 25.67 5.75 0.56
CA VAL A 273 26.03 5.35 1.93
C VAL A 273 27.47 4.88 2.02
N GLU A 274 28.00 4.19 1.01
CA GLU A 274 29.41 3.79 0.98
C GLU A 274 30.37 4.98 0.96
N GLY A 275 30.01 6.09 0.32
CA GLY A 275 30.89 7.25 0.16
C GLY A 275 30.76 8.36 1.23
N VAL A 276 29.84 8.24 2.18
CA VAL A 276 29.68 9.19 3.31
C VAL A 276 30.18 8.61 4.64
N ASP A 277 30.27 9.40 5.70
CA ASP A 277 30.50 9.00 7.10
C ASP A 277 29.60 9.81 8.05
N ILE A 278 29.38 9.28 9.25
CA ILE A 278 28.66 9.96 10.33
C ILE A 278 29.66 10.74 11.19
N GLU A 279 29.52 12.05 11.26
CA GLU A 279 30.24 12.92 12.20
C GLU A 279 29.71 12.72 13.62
N SER A 280 30.37 11.88 14.42
CA SER A 280 29.96 11.57 15.80
C SER A 280 29.73 12.80 16.69
N SER A 281 30.44 13.91 16.46
CA SER A 281 30.27 15.15 17.23
C SER A 281 28.93 15.85 16.99
N LYS A 282 28.25 15.57 15.88
CA LYS A 282 26.93 16.12 15.54
C LYS A 282 25.77 15.21 15.97
N ILE A 283 26.06 14.08 16.62
CA ILE A 283 25.06 13.12 17.10
C ILE A 283 24.73 13.39 18.56
N SER A 284 23.44 13.55 18.85
CA SER A 284 22.86 13.63 20.19
C SER A 284 21.99 12.42 20.51
N ASN A 285 21.53 12.31 21.76
CA ASN A 285 20.58 11.27 22.16
C ASN A 285 19.25 11.39 21.39
N ASP A 286 18.87 12.61 21.01
CA ASP A 286 17.62 12.90 20.31
C ASP A 286 17.74 12.76 18.78
N THR A 287 18.95 12.51 18.26
CA THR A 287 19.14 12.28 16.83
C THR A 287 18.29 11.09 16.37
N LEU A 288 17.53 11.27 15.30
CA LEU A 288 16.77 10.24 14.62
C LEU A 288 17.67 9.52 13.62
N SER A 289 17.67 8.19 13.64
CA SER A 289 18.22 7.37 12.56
C SER A 289 17.52 7.68 11.23
N GLY A 290 18.17 7.34 10.12
CA GLY A 290 17.63 7.60 8.79
C GLY A 290 18.19 6.65 7.75
N GLU A 291 17.69 6.81 6.53
CA GLU A 291 18.05 5.99 5.39
C GLU A 291 18.01 6.82 4.11
N VAL A 292 18.65 6.37 3.05
CA VAL A 292 18.50 7.02 1.73
C VAL A 292 17.15 6.65 1.13
N PHE A 293 16.84 5.35 1.12
CA PHE A 293 15.71 4.78 0.41
C PHE A 293 14.81 3.96 1.34
N SER A 294 13.52 4.29 1.47
CA SER A 294 12.53 3.42 2.12
C SER A 294 11.60 2.73 1.11
N ILE A 295 11.10 1.56 1.47
CA ILE A 295 10.23 0.75 0.60
C ILE A 295 9.10 0.17 1.44
N ASP A 296 7.88 0.60 1.16
CA ASP A 296 6.65 -0.05 1.59
C ASP A 296 6.39 -1.31 0.75
N TYR A 297 5.72 -2.31 1.31
CA TYR A 297 5.34 -3.55 0.59
C TYR A 297 6.51 -4.20 -0.17
N GLN A 298 7.67 -4.30 0.49
CA GLN A 298 8.92 -4.74 -0.11
C GLN A 298 8.85 -6.09 -0.86
N GLU A 299 8.00 -7.02 -0.43
CA GLU A 299 7.78 -8.28 -1.13
C GLU A 299 7.20 -8.08 -2.53
N ASN A 300 6.31 -7.10 -2.68
CA ASN A 300 5.69 -6.77 -3.96
C ASN A 300 6.69 -6.09 -4.89
N GLU A 301 7.51 -5.17 -4.37
CA GLU A 301 8.57 -4.53 -5.14
C GLU A 301 9.65 -5.52 -5.58
N PHE A 302 9.96 -6.49 -4.71
CA PHE A 302 10.83 -7.61 -5.05
C PHE A 302 10.24 -8.44 -6.19
N TYR A 303 8.96 -8.81 -6.13
CA TYR A 303 8.29 -9.54 -7.21
C TYR A 303 8.21 -8.72 -8.50
N LYS A 304 7.96 -7.42 -8.41
CA LYS A 304 7.92 -6.51 -9.55
C LYS A 304 9.24 -6.47 -10.30
N GLU A 305 10.36 -6.38 -9.56
CA GLU A 305 11.70 -6.46 -10.15
C GLU A 305 11.96 -7.87 -10.72
N LEU A 306 11.54 -8.94 -10.04
CA LEU A 306 11.70 -10.31 -10.54
C LEU A 306 10.90 -10.59 -11.82
N HIS A 307 9.67 -10.09 -11.93
CA HIS A 307 8.83 -10.21 -13.14
C HIS A 307 9.43 -9.49 -14.34
N SER A 308 10.21 -8.44 -14.12
CA SER A 308 10.93 -7.76 -15.21
C SER A 308 12.10 -8.60 -15.78
N ARG A 309 12.56 -9.60 -15.02
CA ARG A 309 13.70 -10.49 -15.34
C ARG A 309 13.28 -11.89 -15.78
N THR A 310 12.00 -12.23 -15.67
CA THR A 310 11.48 -13.59 -15.89
C THR A 310 10.36 -13.58 -16.92
N GLU A 311 10.22 -14.69 -17.66
CA GLU A 311 9.15 -14.82 -18.66
C GLU A 311 7.80 -15.10 -18.01
N ASN A 312 7.78 -15.96 -16.98
CA ASN A 312 6.56 -16.39 -16.29
C ASN A 312 6.33 -15.58 -15.01
N PRO A 313 5.07 -15.39 -14.56
CA PRO A 313 4.78 -14.90 -13.22
C PRO A 313 5.38 -15.82 -12.14
N VAL A 314 5.72 -15.24 -10.98
CA VAL A 314 6.25 -16.02 -9.83
C VAL A 314 5.27 -17.11 -9.38
N PHE A 315 3.98 -16.83 -9.44
CA PHE A 315 2.90 -17.78 -9.21
C PHE A 315 1.87 -17.65 -10.35
N GLU A 316 1.58 -18.76 -11.01
CA GLU A 316 0.63 -18.81 -12.14
C GLU A 316 -0.34 -19.97 -11.99
N LEU A 317 -1.40 -19.99 -12.79
CA LEU A 317 -2.27 -21.16 -12.88
C LEU A 317 -1.73 -22.13 -13.93
N GLU A 318 -1.57 -23.39 -13.52
CA GLU A 318 -1.40 -24.51 -14.44
C GLU A 318 -2.69 -25.32 -14.51
N ASN A 319 -3.10 -25.68 -15.72
CA ASN A 319 -4.21 -26.60 -15.91
C ASN A 319 -3.72 -28.02 -15.61
N THR A 320 -4.19 -28.60 -14.51
CA THR A 320 -3.96 -30.01 -14.21
C THR A 320 -5.20 -30.83 -14.52
N THR A 321 -5.04 -31.87 -15.33
CA THR A 321 -6.07 -32.86 -15.60
C THR A 321 -6.06 -33.89 -14.47
N SER A 322 -7.15 -33.99 -13.72
CA SER A 322 -7.37 -35.06 -12.73
C SER A 322 -8.66 -35.78 -13.06
N GLY A 323 -8.54 -36.96 -13.68
CA GLY A 323 -9.68 -37.68 -14.26
C GLY A 323 -10.32 -36.87 -15.41
N GLU A 324 -11.65 -36.76 -15.42
CA GLU A 324 -12.40 -35.99 -16.43
C GLU A 324 -12.45 -34.47 -16.15
N LYS A 325 -11.88 -33.99 -15.04
CA LYS A 325 -11.92 -32.57 -14.66
C LYS A 325 -10.54 -31.93 -14.76
N THR A 326 -10.47 -30.84 -15.52
CA THR A 326 -9.32 -29.92 -15.50
C THR A 326 -9.55 -28.90 -14.39
N LEU A 327 -8.78 -28.98 -13.31
CA LEU A 327 -8.80 -27.99 -12.24
C LEU A 327 -7.48 -27.22 -12.27
N PRO A 328 -7.52 -25.88 -12.42
CA PRO A 328 -6.31 -25.08 -12.36
C PRO A 328 -5.70 -25.14 -10.96
N LYS A 329 -4.40 -25.45 -10.86
CA LYS A 329 -3.64 -25.39 -9.61
C LYS A 329 -2.65 -24.23 -9.68
N VAL A 330 -2.28 -23.68 -8.53
CA VAL A 330 -1.15 -22.76 -8.46
C VAL A 330 0.15 -23.50 -8.73
N LYS A 331 0.86 -23.07 -9.76
CA LYS A 331 2.25 -23.43 -10.05
C LYS A 331 3.15 -22.39 -9.39
N TYR A 332 4.08 -22.84 -8.56
CA TYR A 332 5.00 -21.97 -7.84
C TYR A 332 6.31 -21.89 -8.61
N ASN A 333 6.40 -21.04 -9.64
CA ASN A 333 7.56 -20.95 -10.53
C ASN A 333 8.87 -20.65 -9.78
N ILE A 334 8.81 -19.95 -8.65
CA ILE A 334 9.97 -19.75 -7.75
C ILE A 334 10.61 -21.08 -7.26
N ILE A 335 9.86 -22.18 -7.30
CA ILE A 335 10.31 -23.54 -6.97
C ILE A 335 10.36 -24.45 -8.19
N ASN A 336 9.35 -24.37 -9.04
CA ASN A 336 9.11 -25.33 -10.11
C ASN A 336 9.80 -24.97 -11.44
N ASP A 337 10.23 -23.72 -11.63
CA ASP A 337 10.95 -23.27 -12.82
C ASP A 337 12.38 -22.86 -12.47
N GLU A 338 13.37 -23.59 -12.98
CA GLU A 338 14.79 -23.37 -12.64
C GLU A 338 15.31 -21.99 -13.09
N LYS A 339 14.76 -21.43 -14.17
CA LYS A 339 15.10 -20.06 -14.60
C LYS A 339 14.60 -19.03 -13.58
N THR A 340 13.33 -19.09 -13.20
CA THR A 340 12.73 -18.21 -12.19
C THR A 340 13.42 -18.38 -10.83
N LYS A 341 13.71 -19.62 -10.41
CA LYS A 341 14.47 -19.91 -9.18
C LYS A 341 15.86 -19.29 -9.21
N THR A 342 16.58 -19.38 -10.32
CA THR A 342 17.92 -18.80 -10.48
C THR A 342 17.89 -17.27 -10.42
N GLU A 343 16.97 -16.63 -11.16
CA GLU A 343 16.82 -15.17 -11.13
C GLU A 343 16.32 -14.67 -9.76
N PHE A 344 15.49 -15.45 -9.04
CA PHE A 344 15.14 -15.16 -7.65
C PHE A 344 16.39 -15.09 -6.76
N LYS A 345 17.24 -16.13 -6.79
CA LYS A 345 18.45 -16.18 -5.96
C LYS A 345 19.39 -15.02 -6.27
N LYS A 346 19.61 -14.75 -7.56
CA LYS A 346 20.44 -13.62 -8.01
C LYS A 346 19.88 -12.29 -7.55
N LEU A 347 18.58 -12.05 -7.74
CA LEU A 347 17.94 -10.81 -7.31
C LEU A 347 18.00 -10.64 -5.79
N TRP A 348 17.82 -11.73 -5.04
CA TRP A 348 17.95 -11.73 -3.58
C TRP A 348 19.35 -11.29 -3.13
N ASP A 349 20.39 -11.84 -3.74
CA ASP A 349 21.77 -11.48 -3.44
C ASP A 349 22.09 -10.03 -3.86
N GLU A 350 21.56 -9.57 -4.99
CA GLU A 350 21.67 -8.17 -5.42
C GLU A 350 21.00 -7.21 -4.42
N TRP A 351 19.81 -7.55 -3.90
CA TRP A 351 19.14 -6.76 -2.87
C TRP A 351 19.95 -6.74 -1.57
N LYS A 352 20.39 -7.91 -1.11
CA LYS A 352 21.25 -8.06 0.08
C LYS A 352 22.53 -7.22 -0.04
N ASP A 353 23.20 -7.24 -1.18
CA ASP A 353 24.43 -6.45 -1.40
C ASP A 353 24.16 -4.93 -1.45
N THR A 354 22.97 -4.50 -1.90
CA THR A 354 22.62 -3.07 -1.87
C THR A 354 22.35 -2.50 -0.48
N ILE A 355 22.19 -3.34 0.55
CA ILE A 355 21.96 -2.91 1.93
C ILE A 355 23.31 -2.61 2.60
N LYS A 356 23.61 -1.32 2.74
CA LYS A 356 24.81 -0.80 3.41
C LYS A 356 24.39 0.00 4.63
N ARG A 357 25.15 -0.13 5.71
CA ARG A 357 24.77 0.40 7.03
C ARG A 357 25.97 1.01 7.74
N LYS A 358 25.74 2.16 8.38
CA LYS A 358 26.66 2.84 9.27
C LYS A 358 26.00 3.02 10.62
N GLU A 359 26.71 2.63 11.66
CA GLU A 359 26.23 2.76 13.04
C GLU A 359 27.13 3.71 13.81
N ASN A 360 26.50 4.59 14.59
CA ASN A 360 27.16 5.38 15.60
C ASN A 360 26.76 4.86 16.98
N LYS A 361 27.73 4.29 17.70
CA LYS A 361 27.54 3.71 19.04
C LYS A 361 28.11 4.59 20.16
N SER A 362 28.46 5.84 19.87
CA SER A 362 29.11 6.75 20.84
C SER A 362 28.25 7.05 22.08
N LYS A 363 26.94 6.78 22.03
CA LYS A 363 25.98 6.93 23.14
C LYS A 363 25.52 5.59 23.74
N GLY A 364 26.21 4.50 23.43
CA GLY A 364 25.86 3.14 23.85
C GLY A 364 25.01 2.37 22.84
N GLU A 365 24.94 1.05 22.98
CA GLU A 365 24.25 0.15 22.05
C GLU A 365 22.73 0.43 22.00
N THR A 366 22.12 0.76 23.13
CA THR A 366 20.68 1.04 23.25
C THR A 366 20.27 2.37 22.59
N ASN A 367 21.20 3.31 22.44
CA ASN A 367 20.97 4.63 21.82
C ASN A 367 21.70 4.77 20.48
N LYS A 368 22.12 3.67 19.86
CA LYS A 368 22.85 3.72 18.59
C LYS A 368 22.04 4.42 17.51
N LYS A 369 22.72 5.23 16.70
CA LYS A 369 22.12 5.91 15.55
C LYS A 369 22.59 5.27 14.26
N VAL A 370 21.65 5.06 13.35
CA VAL A 370 21.87 4.28 12.14
C VAL A 370 21.63 5.16 10.93
N PHE A 371 22.55 5.12 9.98
CA PHE A 371 22.33 5.58 8.62
C PHE A 371 22.53 4.42 7.65
N GLN A 372 21.53 4.10 6.83
CA GLN A 372 21.58 2.94 5.93
C GLN A 372 21.09 3.26 4.53
N SER A 373 21.47 2.46 3.55
CA SER A 373 21.07 2.70 2.16
C SER A 373 19.58 2.49 2.00
N MET A 374 19.05 1.42 2.62
CA MET A 374 17.67 0.99 2.46
C MET A 374 17.00 0.68 3.79
N LYS A 375 15.68 0.91 3.86
CA LYS A 375 14.79 0.43 4.92
C LYS A 375 13.50 -0.14 4.34
N PHE A 376 13.26 -1.42 4.58
CA PHE A 376 11.97 -2.05 4.31
C PHE A 376 11.02 -1.80 5.48
N MET A 377 9.79 -1.42 5.17
CA MET A 377 8.82 -0.95 6.16
C MET A 377 7.91 -2.10 6.59
N ALA A 378 7.64 -2.21 7.90
CA ALA A 378 6.70 -3.22 8.39
C ALA A 378 5.23 -2.92 8.07
N ASN A 379 4.89 -1.69 7.65
CA ASN A 379 3.55 -1.22 7.32
C ASN A 379 2.53 -1.42 8.47
N ALA A 380 1.24 -1.51 8.13
CA ALA A 380 0.11 -1.60 9.07
C ALA A 380 0.10 -0.45 10.11
N ASP A 381 0.10 -0.75 11.40
CA ASP A 381 0.09 0.23 12.49
C ASP A 381 1.49 0.60 13.01
N LYS A 382 2.55 0.13 12.35
CA LYS A 382 3.93 0.23 12.86
C LYS A 382 4.76 1.36 12.24
N GLU A 383 4.95 1.33 10.93
CA GLU A 383 5.79 2.30 10.20
C GLU A 383 5.49 2.33 8.71
N TRP A 384 5.68 3.48 8.05
CA TRP A 384 5.46 3.66 6.61
C TRP A 384 6.52 4.56 5.98
N GLY A 385 6.88 4.30 4.73
CA GLY A 385 7.87 5.10 3.99
C GLY A 385 7.46 6.57 3.88
N SER A 386 6.16 6.83 3.70
CA SER A 386 5.58 8.17 3.75
C SER A 386 5.87 8.89 5.07
N TRP A 387 5.87 8.19 6.21
CA TRP A 387 6.19 8.77 7.52
C TRP A 387 7.68 9.08 7.65
N ASN A 388 8.57 8.27 7.06
CA ASN A 388 10.00 8.57 7.05
C ASN A 388 10.33 9.76 6.14
N ILE A 389 9.62 9.92 5.03
CA ILE A 389 9.70 11.11 4.15
C ILE A 389 9.27 12.36 4.92
N PHE A 390 8.13 12.28 5.62
CA PHE A 390 7.58 13.34 6.46
C PHE A 390 8.56 13.81 7.55
N ARG A 391 9.27 12.87 8.19
CA ARG A 391 10.14 13.13 9.35
C ARG A 391 11.59 13.47 9.00
N PHE A 392 11.90 13.71 7.72
CA PHE A 392 13.28 13.88 7.24
C PHE A 392 14.20 12.71 7.63
N GLN A 393 13.70 11.47 7.53
CA GLN A 393 14.49 10.25 7.75
C GLN A 393 14.92 9.61 6.43
N SER A 394 14.04 9.60 5.42
CA SER A 394 14.28 9.09 4.07
C SER A 394 14.45 10.21 3.04
N ALA A 395 15.41 10.09 2.12
CA ALA A 395 15.51 11.02 0.98
C ALA A 395 14.45 10.71 -0.09
N PHE A 396 14.26 9.43 -0.40
CA PHE A 396 13.18 8.98 -1.28
C PHE A 396 12.59 7.65 -0.79
N SER A 397 11.36 7.35 -1.23
CA SER A 397 10.62 6.16 -0.85
C SER A 397 9.82 5.61 -2.02
N LEU A 398 9.68 4.29 -2.12
CA LEU A 398 8.52 3.67 -2.78
C LEU A 398 7.45 3.52 -1.70
N ALA A 399 6.37 4.26 -1.82
CA ALA A 399 5.32 4.32 -0.81
C ALA A 399 3.95 4.40 -1.48
N ALA A 400 2.91 4.05 -0.71
CA ALA A 400 1.54 4.15 -1.20
C ALA A 400 1.20 5.59 -1.61
N SER A 401 0.58 5.75 -2.78
CA SER A 401 0.14 7.06 -3.27
C SER A 401 -1.00 7.59 -2.41
N VAL A 402 -1.88 6.69 -1.97
CA VAL A 402 -2.95 6.96 -1.01
C VAL A 402 -2.37 7.44 0.31
N GLY A 403 -3.03 8.43 0.90
CA GLY A 403 -2.45 9.10 2.06
C GLY A 403 -1.33 10.06 1.67
N ALA A 404 -1.41 10.75 0.52
CA ALA A 404 -0.49 11.85 0.19
C ALA A 404 -0.44 12.96 1.25
N HIS A 405 -1.43 13.04 2.14
CA HIS A 405 -1.38 13.94 3.30
C HIS A 405 -0.45 13.43 4.42
N GLN A 406 -0.04 12.15 4.40
CA GLN A 406 0.76 11.48 5.44
C GLN A 406 2.26 11.72 5.31
N ASN A 407 2.74 12.14 4.14
CA ASN A 407 4.15 12.45 3.91
C ASN A 407 4.52 13.91 4.22
N LYS A 408 3.56 14.69 4.74
CA LYS A 408 3.71 16.13 5.00
C LYS A 408 2.85 16.59 6.18
N VAL A 409 3.15 17.79 6.68
CA VAL A 409 2.34 18.45 7.70
C VAL A 409 0.92 18.72 7.17
N SER A 410 -0.07 18.13 7.83
CA SER A 410 -1.50 18.28 7.55
C SER A 410 -2.30 18.12 8.85
N SER A 411 -3.59 18.45 8.81
CA SER A 411 -4.48 18.27 9.96
C SER A 411 -4.63 16.80 10.34
N LEU A 412 -4.53 15.90 9.37
CA LEU A 412 -4.60 14.46 9.60
C LEU A 412 -3.29 13.88 10.13
N THR A 413 -2.13 14.33 9.66
CA THR A 413 -0.85 13.84 10.25
C THR A 413 -0.67 14.28 11.68
N LYS A 414 -1.09 15.51 12.03
CA LYS A 414 -1.03 15.99 13.42
C LYS A 414 -1.90 15.16 14.37
N ASN A 415 -2.96 14.53 13.86
CA ASN A 415 -3.90 13.74 14.65
C ASN A 415 -3.91 12.27 14.22
N HIS A 416 -2.82 11.79 13.62
CA HIS A 416 -2.79 10.46 13.04
C HIS A 416 -2.89 9.40 14.15
N PRO A 417 -3.87 8.48 14.13
CA PRO A 417 -4.17 7.62 15.28
C PRO A 417 -3.07 6.61 15.61
N TYR A 418 -2.12 6.39 14.70
CA TYR A 418 -1.01 5.46 14.86
C TYR A 418 0.33 6.16 15.14
N PHE A 419 0.34 7.50 15.20
CA PHE A 419 1.54 8.21 15.65
C PHE A 419 1.68 8.10 17.17
N THR A 420 2.92 7.98 17.60
CA THR A 420 3.28 7.94 19.01
C THR A 420 3.15 9.32 19.65
N LYS A 421 3.01 9.36 20.97
CA LYS A 421 2.80 10.62 21.73
C LYS A 421 3.89 11.65 21.51
N ASP A 422 5.14 11.21 21.31
CA ASP A 422 6.27 12.10 21.02
C ASP A 422 6.09 12.89 19.71
N ILE A 423 5.28 12.39 18.77
CA ILE A 423 4.93 13.11 17.55
C ILE A 423 3.67 13.95 17.76
N LEU A 424 2.63 13.35 18.34
CA LEU A 424 1.31 14.00 18.53
C LEU A 424 1.38 15.20 19.47
N GLU A 425 2.27 15.15 20.48
CA GLU A 425 2.43 16.17 21.51
C GLU A 425 3.66 17.07 21.24
N ASP A 426 4.36 16.92 20.10
CA ASP A 426 5.51 17.77 19.75
C ASP A 426 5.05 19.23 19.54
N PRO A 427 5.43 20.19 20.40
CA PRO A 427 5.04 21.59 20.23
C PRO A 427 5.61 22.20 18.94
N ASN A 428 6.66 21.58 18.39
CA ASN A 428 7.36 22.00 17.19
C ASN A 428 6.98 21.16 15.96
N PHE A 429 5.89 20.37 16.02
CA PHE A 429 5.44 19.48 14.94
C PHE A 429 5.46 20.14 13.54
N SER A 430 4.98 21.37 13.43
CA SER A 430 4.85 22.08 12.16
C SER A 430 6.17 22.65 11.61
N ILE A 431 7.25 22.66 12.41
CA ILE A 431 8.57 23.18 12.03
C ILE A 431 9.63 22.08 11.88
N VAL A 432 9.47 20.94 12.56
CA VAL A 432 10.44 19.82 12.51
C VAL A 432 10.09 18.74 11.49
N ASN A 433 8.95 18.85 10.81
CA ASN A 433 8.51 17.88 9.80
C ASN A 433 8.22 18.55 8.44
N ALA A 434 8.26 17.77 7.36
CA ALA A 434 8.20 18.28 6.00
C ALA A 434 6.85 18.94 5.69
N LYS A 435 6.87 20.09 5.01
CA LYS A 435 5.70 20.80 4.49
C LYS A 435 5.44 20.46 3.03
N GLU A 436 4.35 20.99 2.49
CA GLU A 436 3.96 20.86 1.09
C GLU A 436 5.12 21.14 0.11
N ALA A 437 5.86 22.22 0.34
CA ALA A 437 6.98 22.63 -0.52
C ALA A 437 8.24 21.76 -0.38
N ASP A 438 8.28 20.84 0.59
CA ASP A 438 9.41 19.93 0.81
C ASP A 438 9.20 18.57 0.16
N ILE A 439 8.01 18.28 -0.36
CA ILE A 439 7.63 16.95 -0.82
C ILE A 439 7.25 16.95 -2.29
N PHE A 440 7.77 15.98 -3.03
CA PHE A 440 7.31 15.66 -4.38
C PHE A 440 6.91 14.19 -4.47
N MET A 441 5.81 13.91 -5.17
CA MET A 441 5.33 12.55 -5.45
C MET A 441 5.26 12.35 -6.96
N ASP A 442 5.70 11.19 -7.40
CA ASP A 442 5.64 10.75 -8.80
C ASP A 442 4.99 9.35 -8.89
N SER A 443 4.57 8.96 -10.09
CA SER A 443 3.96 7.65 -10.35
C SER A 443 4.89 6.50 -9.98
N GLN A 444 4.32 5.30 -9.83
CA GLN A 444 5.09 4.07 -9.63
C GLN A 444 6.18 3.86 -10.69
N ILE A 445 7.29 3.24 -10.27
CA ILE A 445 8.34 2.78 -11.19
C ILE A 445 7.83 1.56 -11.94
N THR A 446 8.04 1.51 -13.25
CA THR A 446 7.58 0.38 -14.10
C THR A 446 8.77 -0.25 -14.81
N PRO A 447 9.51 -1.15 -14.14
CA PRO A 447 10.73 -1.74 -14.70
C PRO A 447 10.44 -2.41 -16.06
N LEU A 448 11.28 -2.13 -17.06
CA LEU A 448 11.14 -2.70 -18.39
C LEU A 448 11.44 -4.20 -18.37
N ILE A 449 10.66 -4.98 -19.12
CA ILE A 449 10.91 -6.41 -19.29
C ILE A 449 12.22 -6.60 -20.07
N THR A 450 13.25 -7.10 -19.41
CA THR A 450 14.49 -7.54 -20.06
C THR A 450 14.27 -8.94 -20.62
N LYS A 451 14.04 -9.05 -21.93
CA LYS A 451 14.08 -10.36 -22.59
C LYS A 451 15.53 -10.85 -22.60
N GLN A 452 15.86 -11.86 -21.81
CA GLN A 452 17.07 -12.64 -22.08
C GLN A 452 16.84 -13.42 -23.36
N SER A 453 17.37 -12.93 -24.48
CA SER A 453 17.34 -13.62 -25.76
C SER A 453 18.24 -14.87 -25.67
N ASN A 454 17.67 -16.00 -25.24
CA ASN A 454 18.25 -17.32 -25.48
C ASN A 454 17.67 -17.93 -26.76
N SER A 455 17.65 -17.14 -27.84
CA SER A 455 17.37 -17.65 -29.18
C SER A 455 18.48 -17.20 -30.12
N SER A 456 19.44 -18.10 -30.33
CA SER A 456 20.14 -18.22 -31.60
C SER A 456 19.10 -18.20 -32.73
N LEU A 457 19.49 -17.59 -33.86
CA LEU A 457 18.80 -17.48 -35.15
C LEU A 457 17.96 -16.21 -35.39
N ASN A 458 18.59 -15.28 -36.10
CA ASN A 458 18.06 -14.53 -37.24
C ASN A 458 16.53 -14.46 -37.35
N ASN A 459 15.92 -13.50 -36.66
CA ASN A 459 14.69 -12.89 -37.17
C ASN A 459 14.63 -11.42 -36.74
N THR A 460 15.29 -10.58 -37.52
CA THR A 460 15.15 -9.13 -37.50
C THR A 460 13.75 -8.77 -37.99
N ASN A 461 12.75 -8.77 -37.08
CA ASN A 461 11.47 -8.04 -37.19
C ASN A 461 10.56 -8.17 -35.95
N GLY A 462 11.10 -8.49 -34.77
CA GLY A 462 10.35 -8.38 -33.53
C GLY A 462 10.58 -7.00 -32.90
N THR A 463 9.66 -6.06 -33.08
CA THR A 463 9.60 -4.84 -32.26
C THR A 463 9.57 -5.25 -30.79
N THR A 464 10.70 -5.13 -30.09
CA THR A 464 10.73 -5.20 -28.63
C THR A 464 10.00 -3.96 -28.13
N ASN A 465 8.67 -4.04 -28.02
CA ASN A 465 7.93 -3.03 -27.28
C ASN A 465 8.48 -3.07 -25.86
N ASN A 466 9.14 -1.98 -25.45
CA ASN A 466 9.66 -1.78 -24.10
C ASN A 466 8.48 -1.66 -23.12
N VAL A 467 7.81 -2.78 -22.84
CA VAL A 467 6.67 -2.85 -21.91
C VAL A 467 7.21 -2.91 -20.49
N GLY A 468 6.77 -1.97 -19.64
CA GLY A 468 7.08 -1.97 -18.21
C GLY A 468 6.16 -2.89 -17.41
N ILE A 469 6.61 -3.32 -16.22
CA ILE A 469 5.76 -4.05 -15.27
C ILE A 469 5.00 -3.05 -14.40
N PHE A 470 3.66 -3.11 -14.47
CA PHE A 470 2.73 -2.43 -13.57
C PHE A 470 2.37 -3.37 -12.43
N HIS A 471 2.32 -2.84 -11.21
CA HIS A 471 1.80 -3.55 -10.07
C HIS A 471 0.47 -2.94 -9.66
N GLU A 472 -0.57 -3.78 -9.58
CA GLU A 472 -1.88 -3.35 -9.10
C GLU A 472 -1.84 -3.28 -7.57
N GLY A 473 -2.08 -2.08 -7.03
CA GLY A 473 -2.29 -1.90 -5.60
C GLY A 473 -3.75 -1.61 -5.27
N GLY A 474 -4.06 -1.62 -3.98
CA GLY A 474 -5.42 -1.50 -3.47
C GLY A 474 -6.06 -2.84 -3.14
N SER A 475 -7.37 -2.84 -2.95
CA SER A 475 -8.12 -4.01 -2.51
C SER A 475 -9.29 -4.32 -3.46
N SER A 476 -9.93 -5.45 -3.24
CA SER A 476 -11.12 -5.88 -3.99
C SER A 476 -12.29 -6.08 -3.06
N ILE A 477 -13.50 -5.97 -3.60
CA ILE A 477 -14.71 -6.36 -2.89
C ILE A 477 -14.96 -7.85 -3.10
N LEU A 478 -15.11 -8.57 -2.00
CA LEU A 478 -15.56 -9.95 -1.94
C LEU A 478 -16.99 -9.98 -1.38
N PRO A 479 -18.02 -10.08 -2.24
CA PRO A 479 -19.40 -10.20 -1.79
C PRO A 479 -19.64 -11.64 -1.29
N ILE A 480 -20.20 -11.77 -0.10
CA ILE A 480 -20.38 -13.07 0.57
C ILE A 480 -21.86 -13.44 0.59
N ASN A 481 -22.16 -14.64 0.11
CA ASN A 481 -23.46 -15.26 0.26
C ASN A 481 -23.59 -15.74 1.71
N VAL A 482 -24.34 -14.99 2.52
CA VAL A 482 -24.56 -15.31 3.94
C VAL A 482 -25.69 -16.32 4.17
N GLY A 483 -26.26 -16.91 3.10
CA GLY A 483 -27.39 -17.85 3.19
C GLY A 483 -28.73 -17.18 3.53
N ASN A 484 -28.81 -15.85 3.45
CA ASN A 484 -30.03 -15.08 3.70
C ASN A 484 -30.35 -14.22 2.47
N GLU A 485 -31.46 -14.52 1.79
CA GLU A 485 -31.85 -13.86 0.54
C GLU A 485 -32.08 -12.36 0.69
N LYS A 486 -32.72 -11.91 1.80
CA LYS A 486 -32.92 -10.49 2.09
C LYS A 486 -31.59 -9.75 2.19
N LEU A 487 -30.63 -10.30 2.92
CA LEU A 487 -29.30 -9.70 3.08
C LEU A 487 -28.48 -9.75 1.79
N ASN A 488 -28.56 -10.84 1.03
CA ASN A 488 -27.90 -10.96 -0.28
C ASN A 488 -28.45 -9.92 -1.27
N ASN A 489 -29.76 -9.74 -1.34
CA ASN A 489 -30.40 -8.75 -2.20
C ASN A 489 -30.09 -7.31 -1.74
N GLY A 490 -30.07 -7.06 -0.43
CA GLY A 490 -29.61 -5.78 0.13
C GLY A 490 -28.15 -5.48 -0.21
N THR A 491 -27.29 -6.49 -0.17
CA THR A 491 -25.87 -6.40 -0.54
C THR A 491 -25.72 -6.06 -2.03
N LYS A 492 -26.43 -6.77 -2.91
CA LYS A 492 -26.49 -6.50 -4.35
C LYS A 492 -26.92 -5.06 -4.65
N LYS A 493 -27.96 -4.57 -3.97
CA LYS A 493 -28.48 -3.21 -4.13
C LYS A 493 -27.43 -2.17 -3.73
N PHE A 494 -26.77 -2.35 -2.59
CA PHE A 494 -25.72 -1.45 -2.14
C PHE A 494 -24.52 -1.46 -3.11
N LEU A 495 -24.08 -2.64 -3.55
CA LEU A 495 -22.97 -2.76 -4.50
C LEU A 495 -23.30 -2.14 -5.86
N LYS A 496 -24.54 -2.28 -6.35
CA LYS A 496 -24.95 -1.56 -7.57
C LYS A 496 -24.83 -0.04 -7.38
N TRP A 497 -25.34 0.47 -6.26
CA TRP A 497 -25.25 1.90 -5.97
C TRP A 497 -23.80 2.38 -5.86
N ILE A 498 -22.92 1.70 -5.11
CA ILE A 498 -21.54 2.19 -4.92
C ILE A 498 -20.78 2.31 -6.25
N TYR A 499 -21.00 1.40 -7.20
CA TYR A 499 -20.30 1.40 -8.49
C TYR A 499 -20.90 2.31 -9.56
N THR A 500 -22.23 2.41 -9.64
CA THR A 500 -22.91 3.10 -10.76
C THR A 500 -23.78 4.27 -10.32
N GLY A 501 -23.91 4.50 -9.02
CA GLY A 501 -24.76 5.52 -8.45
C GLY A 501 -24.05 6.85 -8.23
N LYS A 502 -24.85 7.79 -7.72
CA LYS A 502 -24.43 9.12 -7.28
C LYS A 502 -24.72 9.27 -5.79
N ASN A 503 -24.04 10.24 -5.18
CA ASN A 503 -24.33 10.71 -3.83
C ASN A 503 -24.55 12.22 -3.83
N LYS A 504 -25.11 12.73 -2.73
CA LYS A 504 -25.25 14.17 -2.49
C LYS A 504 -24.69 14.53 -1.12
N ILE A 505 -23.37 14.41 -0.97
CA ILE A 505 -22.65 14.79 0.25
C ILE A 505 -22.34 16.29 0.20
N ASP A 506 -22.56 16.99 1.32
CA ASP A 506 -22.40 18.44 1.44
C ASP A 506 -23.18 19.26 0.38
N GLY A 507 -24.33 18.72 -0.06
CA GLY A 507 -25.23 19.36 -1.01
C GLY A 507 -24.81 19.26 -2.48
N VAL A 508 -23.67 18.62 -2.78
CA VAL A 508 -23.15 18.47 -4.15
C VAL A 508 -23.49 17.08 -4.68
N GLU A 509 -24.26 17.01 -5.76
CA GLU A 509 -24.51 15.74 -6.43
C GLU A 509 -23.29 15.33 -7.27
N GLU A 510 -22.78 14.13 -7.04
CA GLU A 510 -21.54 13.65 -7.65
C GLU A 510 -21.56 12.12 -7.82
N ASP A 511 -20.86 11.63 -8.84
CA ASP A 511 -20.63 10.18 -8.99
C ASP A 511 -19.83 9.64 -7.81
N ASN A 512 -20.19 8.45 -7.35
CA ASN A 512 -19.54 7.81 -6.21
C ASN A 512 -18.03 7.62 -6.38
N TRP A 513 -17.56 7.33 -7.60
CA TRP A 513 -16.13 7.19 -7.90
C TRP A 513 -15.36 8.50 -7.69
N LEU A 514 -15.94 9.65 -8.05
CA LEU A 514 -15.28 10.94 -7.95
C LEU A 514 -15.23 11.40 -6.50
N THR A 515 -16.30 11.13 -5.75
CA THR A 515 -16.32 11.39 -4.31
C THR A 515 -15.25 10.58 -3.63
N LEU A 516 -15.19 9.27 -3.89
CA LEU A 516 -14.13 8.39 -3.38
C LEU A 516 -12.74 8.93 -3.71
N ALA A 517 -12.49 9.35 -4.95
CA ALA A 517 -11.21 9.92 -5.38
C ALA A 517 -10.84 11.20 -4.62
N LYS A 518 -11.82 12.07 -4.33
CA LYS A 518 -11.64 13.34 -3.62
C LYS A 518 -11.47 13.20 -2.11
N THR A 519 -11.96 12.12 -1.52
CA THR A 519 -11.99 11.95 -0.06
C THR A 519 -11.10 10.82 0.45
N SER A 520 -10.58 9.95 -0.42
CA SER A 520 -9.74 8.82 -0.02
C SER A 520 -8.40 8.72 -0.75
N GLY A 521 -8.29 9.27 -1.96
CA GLY A 521 -7.13 9.12 -2.82
C GLY A 521 -7.10 7.83 -3.65
N TYR A 522 -8.12 6.97 -3.52
CA TYR A 522 -8.29 5.76 -4.31
C TYR A 522 -9.14 6.03 -5.57
N ILE A 523 -8.91 5.26 -6.63
CA ILE A 523 -9.68 5.34 -7.87
C ILE A 523 -10.41 4.03 -8.13
N MET A 524 -11.70 4.11 -8.49
CA MET A 524 -12.42 2.92 -8.98
C MET A 524 -12.01 2.62 -10.42
N PRO A 525 -11.54 1.40 -10.76
CA PRO A 525 -11.04 1.07 -12.09
C PRO A 525 -12.19 0.77 -13.09
N LEU A 526 -13.21 1.62 -13.10
CA LEU A 526 -14.35 1.55 -14.02
C LEU A 526 -13.91 1.88 -15.44
N LYS A 527 -14.52 1.23 -16.44
CA LYS A 527 -14.23 1.48 -17.86
C LYS A 527 -14.50 2.94 -18.26
N THR A 528 -15.52 3.55 -17.67
CA THR A 528 -15.89 4.96 -17.88
C THR A 528 -14.92 5.94 -17.20
N VAL A 529 -14.14 5.49 -16.23
CA VAL A 529 -13.21 6.30 -15.44
C VAL A 529 -11.79 6.21 -15.99
N VAL A 530 -11.32 5.01 -16.36
CA VAL A 530 -9.94 4.76 -16.84
C VAL A 530 -9.77 5.24 -18.28
N ASN A 531 -9.61 6.55 -18.48
CA ASN A 531 -9.32 7.17 -19.77
C ASN A 531 -8.67 8.56 -19.63
N GLU A 532 -8.14 9.08 -20.73
CA GLU A 532 -7.43 10.38 -20.78
C GLU A 532 -8.35 11.59 -20.50
N ASN A 533 -9.65 11.50 -20.76
CA ASN A 533 -10.56 12.61 -20.46
C ASN A 533 -10.73 12.78 -18.95
N THR A 534 -10.92 11.69 -18.21
CA THR A 534 -10.97 11.72 -16.75
C THR A 534 -9.66 12.22 -16.15
N VAL A 535 -8.51 11.85 -16.72
CA VAL A 535 -7.20 12.39 -16.31
C VAL A 535 -7.19 13.92 -16.41
N LYS A 536 -7.61 14.48 -17.54
CA LYS A 536 -7.70 15.94 -17.74
C LYS A 536 -8.65 16.59 -16.72
N THR A 537 -9.81 15.99 -16.47
CA THR A 537 -10.77 16.49 -15.46
C THR A 537 -10.14 16.57 -14.07
N LEU A 538 -9.45 15.52 -13.63
CA LEU A 538 -8.76 15.53 -12.33
C LEU A 538 -7.60 16.55 -12.31
N GLU A 539 -6.85 16.69 -13.40
CA GLU A 539 -5.79 17.72 -13.52
C GLU A 539 -6.33 19.15 -13.39
N GLU A 540 -7.48 19.44 -14.01
CA GLU A 540 -8.14 20.75 -13.90
C GLU A 540 -8.62 21.02 -12.46
N LEU A 541 -9.19 20.01 -11.79
CA LEU A 541 -9.58 20.13 -10.38
C LEU A 541 -8.37 20.38 -9.46
N VAL A 542 -7.27 19.65 -9.69
CA VAL A 542 -6.01 19.86 -8.96
C VAL A 542 -5.50 21.29 -9.17
N LYS A 543 -5.38 21.75 -10.42
CA LYS A 543 -4.91 23.11 -10.74
C LYS A 543 -5.79 24.20 -10.11
N LYS A 544 -7.12 24.00 -10.11
CA LYS A 544 -8.07 24.93 -9.47
C LYS A 544 -7.82 25.03 -7.96
N LEU A 545 -7.64 23.90 -7.28
CA LEU A 545 -7.37 23.87 -5.85
C LEU A 545 -5.97 24.43 -5.51
N GLU A 546 -4.96 24.15 -6.33
CA GLU A 546 -3.62 24.73 -6.18
C GLU A 546 -3.67 26.26 -6.29
N ALA A 547 -4.40 26.80 -7.27
CA ALA A 547 -4.59 28.24 -7.41
C ALA A 547 -5.32 28.85 -6.21
N GLN A 548 -6.36 28.19 -5.70
CA GLN A 548 -7.10 28.62 -4.51
C GLN A 548 -6.23 28.64 -3.22
N LEU A 549 -5.28 27.71 -3.12
CA LEU A 549 -4.47 27.51 -1.92
C LEU A 549 -3.12 28.24 -1.95
N LYS A 550 -2.70 28.77 -3.11
CA LYS A 550 -1.35 29.34 -3.33
C LYS A 550 -0.96 30.44 -2.35
N ASP A 551 -1.92 31.29 -1.97
CA ASP A 551 -1.72 32.48 -1.14
C ASP A 551 -2.14 32.26 0.33
N LYS A 552 -2.47 31.02 0.71
CA LYS A 552 -2.86 30.67 2.07
C LYS A 552 -1.61 30.49 2.95
N ASN A 553 -1.58 31.19 4.08
CA ASN A 553 -0.46 31.14 5.02
C ASN A 553 -0.38 29.83 5.82
N ASP A 554 -1.52 29.18 6.09
CA ASP A 554 -1.61 27.95 6.89
C ASP A 554 -2.53 26.92 6.21
N LEU A 555 -1.95 26.11 5.34
CA LEU A 555 -2.67 25.08 4.57
C LEU A 555 -3.34 24.03 5.48
N ILE A 556 -2.85 23.82 6.71
CA ILE A 556 -3.35 22.80 7.64
C ILE A 556 -4.82 23.05 8.00
N LYS A 557 -5.23 24.33 8.01
CA LYS A 557 -6.59 24.76 8.40
C LYS A 557 -7.58 24.78 7.24
N GLU A 558 -7.12 24.58 6.01
CA GLU A 558 -7.95 24.70 4.82
C GLU A 558 -8.50 23.31 4.43
N PRO A 559 -9.83 23.05 4.51
CA PRO A 559 -10.39 21.74 4.17
C PRO A 559 -10.08 21.30 2.74
N SER A 560 -10.01 22.26 1.81
CA SER A 560 -9.67 22.03 0.41
C SER A 560 -8.25 21.49 0.20
N TYR A 561 -7.34 21.70 1.17
CA TYR A 561 -5.99 21.13 1.11
C TYR A 561 -6.02 19.60 1.28
N PHE A 562 -6.94 19.07 2.07
CA PHE A 562 -7.14 17.62 2.14
C PHE A 562 -7.60 17.06 0.79
N THR A 563 -8.63 17.66 0.20
CA THR A 563 -9.15 17.26 -1.12
C THR A 563 -8.08 17.35 -2.20
N LEU A 564 -7.25 18.40 -2.21
CA LEU A 564 -6.14 18.54 -3.15
C LEU A 564 -5.17 17.35 -3.06
N ASN A 565 -4.78 16.96 -1.85
CA ASN A 565 -3.87 15.84 -1.65
C ASN A 565 -4.48 14.51 -2.10
N MET A 566 -5.76 14.27 -1.81
CA MET A 566 -6.46 13.06 -2.26
C MET A 566 -6.59 13.01 -3.78
N LEU A 567 -6.94 14.13 -4.42
CA LEU A 567 -7.00 14.21 -5.87
C LEU A 567 -5.66 13.95 -6.55
N ARG A 568 -4.55 14.44 -5.97
CA ARG A 568 -3.21 14.14 -6.49
C ARG A 568 -2.85 12.65 -6.39
N SER A 569 -3.19 11.98 -5.28
CA SER A 569 -3.06 10.52 -5.15
C SER A 569 -3.86 9.79 -6.22
N SER A 570 -5.16 10.11 -6.34
CA SER A 570 -6.07 9.49 -7.30
C SER A 570 -5.62 9.70 -8.74
N LEU A 571 -5.11 10.91 -9.05
CA LEU A 571 -4.60 11.26 -10.38
C LEU A 571 -3.35 10.44 -10.75
N LEU A 572 -2.42 10.22 -9.81
CA LEU A 572 -1.25 9.37 -10.05
C LEU A 572 -1.67 7.94 -10.39
N SER A 573 -2.53 7.34 -9.57
CA SER A 573 -3.05 5.99 -9.79
C SER A 573 -3.84 5.88 -11.10
N LEU A 574 -4.68 6.87 -11.43
CA LEU A 574 -5.42 6.92 -12.68
C LEU A 574 -4.48 6.97 -13.90
N LYS A 575 -3.42 7.78 -13.84
CA LYS A 575 -2.40 7.82 -14.92
C LYS A 575 -1.72 6.47 -15.11
N SER A 576 -1.44 5.76 -14.03
CA SER A 576 -0.87 4.40 -14.08
C SER A 576 -1.85 3.39 -14.69
N LEU A 577 -3.14 3.45 -14.33
CA LEU A 577 -4.19 2.63 -14.94
C LEU A 577 -4.38 2.91 -16.44
N VAL A 578 -4.34 4.18 -16.86
CA VAL A 578 -4.43 4.53 -18.29
C VAL A 578 -3.22 4.01 -19.07
N LYS A 579 -2.02 4.01 -18.49
CA LYS A 579 -0.84 3.36 -19.10
C LYS A 579 -1.05 1.85 -19.26
N LEU A 580 -1.68 1.19 -18.29
CA LEU A 580 -2.01 -0.24 -18.37
C LEU A 580 -3.03 -0.50 -19.47
N GLU A 581 -4.14 0.25 -19.50
CA GLU A 581 -5.21 0.08 -20.50
C GLU A 581 -4.69 0.32 -21.93
N THR A 582 -3.78 1.28 -22.10
CA THR A 582 -3.15 1.58 -23.41
C THR A 582 -2.00 0.64 -23.78
N GLY A 583 -1.66 -0.35 -22.94
CA GLY A 583 -0.63 -1.35 -23.21
C GLY A 583 0.82 -0.85 -23.13
N LYS A 584 1.06 0.34 -22.55
CA LYS A 584 2.41 0.85 -22.29
C LYS A 584 3.12 0.06 -21.18
N VAL A 585 2.32 -0.51 -20.29
CA VAL A 585 2.75 -1.39 -19.20
C VAL A 585 1.85 -2.62 -19.15
N THR A 586 2.32 -3.67 -18.50
CA THR A 586 1.56 -4.91 -18.29
C THR A 586 1.52 -5.27 -16.82
N ALA A 587 0.38 -5.74 -16.34
CA ALA A 587 0.24 -6.32 -15.02
C ALA A 587 0.53 -7.82 -15.10
N ARG A 588 1.24 -8.35 -14.12
CA ARG A 588 1.37 -9.80 -13.94
C ARG A 588 0.56 -10.22 -12.74
N ALA A 589 -0.47 -11.03 -13.01
CA ALA A 589 -1.24 -11.63 -11.94
C ALA A 589 -0.32 -12.47 -11.03
N VAL A 590 -0.44 -12.26 -9.73
CA VAL A 590 0.19 -13.09 -8.71
C VAL A 590 -0.91 -13.98 -8.18
N VAL A 591 -1.01 -15.18 -8.75
CA VAL A 591 -2.05 -16.13 -8.31
C VAL A 591 -1.79 -16.50 -6.86
N THR A 592 -2.81 -16.41 -6.04
CA THR A 592 -2.67 -16.50 -4.59
C THR A 592 -3.54 -17.60 -4.00
N ASP A 593 -2.91 -18.44 -3.19
CA ASP A 593 -3.51 -19.42 -2.27
C ASP A 593 -2.81 -19.33 -0.90
N ASP A 594 -3.14 -20.23 0.03
CA ASP A 594 -2.52 -20.27 1.36
C ASP A 594 -0.98 -20.43 1.30
N ARG A 595 -0.47 -21.24 0.36
CA ARG A 595 0.96 -21.50 0.21
C ARG A 595 1.68 -20.29 -0.37
N THR A 596 1.09 -19.61 -1.36
CA THR A 596 1.59 -18.33 -1.89
C THR A 596 1.67 -17.28 -0.78
N ALA A 597 0.67 -17.20 0.10
CA ALA A 597 0.67 -16.27 1.22
C ALA A 597 1.81 -16.57 2.22
N ASP A 598 2.04 -17.85 2.55
CA ASP A 598 3.13 -18.26 3.44
C ASP A 598 4.52 -17.97 2.83
N ILE A 599 4.72 -18.25 1.54
CA ILE A 599 5.96 -17.92 0.82
C ILE A 599 6.22 -16.41 0.84
N THR A 600 5.19 -15.63 0.50
CA THR A 600 5.26 -14.16 0.45
C THR A 600 5.53 -13.57 1.84
N GLY A 601 4.91 -14.13 2.89
CA GLY A 601 5.18 -13.74 4.27
C GLY A 601 6.63 -14.01 4.72
N ASN A 602 7.23 -15.12 4.28
CA ASN A 602 8.63 -15.42 4.56
C ASN A 602 9.59 -14.47 3.84
N ILE A 603 9.30 -14.09 2.59
CA ILE A 603 10.05 -13.07 1.84
C ILE A 603 9.96 -11.73 2.57
N SER A 604 8.74 -11.28 2.86
CA SER A 604 8.48 -10.00 3.53
C SER A 604 9.21 -9.89 4.86
N LYS A 605 9.06 -10.89 5.75
CA LYS A 605 9.74 -10.95 7.04
C LYS A 605 11.27 -10.94 6.90
N SER A 606 11.80 -11.70 5.94
CA SER A 606 13.24 -11.80 5.74
C SER A 606 13.84 -10.53 5.15
N LEU A 607 13.10 -9.78 4.34
CA LEU A 607 13.50 -8.46 3.88
C LEU A 607 13.50 -7.46 5.06
N ILE A 608 12.38 -7.30 5.78
CA ILE A 608 12.29 -6.38 6.93
C ILE A 608 13.43 -6.58 7.94
N ASN A 609 13.73 -7.83 8.27
CA ASN A 609 14.79 -8.15 9.23
C ASN A 609 16.19 -7.73 8.74
N GLN A 610 16.45 -7.65 7.44
CA GLN A 610 17.75 -7.21 6.92
C GLN A 610 18.03 -5.73 7.18
N THR A 611 16.99 -4.91 7.33
CA THR A 611 17.12 -3.45 7.45
C THR A 611 16.61 -2.89 8.77
N ASN A 612 16.22 -3.74 9.73
CA ASN A 612 15.73 -3.28 11.03
C ASN A 612 16.80 -2.45 11.75
N ILE A 613 16.43 -1.24 12.18
CA ILE A 613 17.35 -0.28 12.81
C ILE A 613 17.83 -0.75 14.19
N TYR A 614 17.05 -1.57 14.89
CA TYR A 614 17.38 -2.08 16.22
C TYR A 614 18.31 -3.30 16.18
N GLY A 615 18.31 -4.03 15.07
CA GLY A 615 19.21 -5.15 14.81
C GLY A 615 18.85 -5.83 13.51
N SER A 616 19.84 -6.08 12.65
CA SER A 616 19.63 -6.70 11.35
C SER A 616 20.02 -8.19 11.36
N SER A 617 19.29 -8.98 10.59
CA SER A 617 19.66 -10.36 10.27
C SER A 617 19.42 -10.64 8.80
N THR A 618 20.30 -11.44 8.20
CA THR A 618 20.22 -11.82 6.78
C THR A 618 19.82 -13.28 6.68
N THR A 619 19.00 -13.60 5.69
CA THR A 619 18.65 -14.99 5.33
C THR A 619 19.15 -15.23 3.91
N ASP A 620 19.85 -16.34 3.68
CA ASP A 620 20.36 -16.67 2.35
C ASP A 620 19.26 -17.22 1.44
N ALA A 621 19.37 -16.97 0.14
CA ALA A 621 18.36 -17.35 -0.84
C ALA A 621 18.09 -18.87 -0.83
N ASP A 622 19.12 -19.71 -0.68
CA ASP A 622 18.97 -21.17 -0.60
C ASP A 622 18.16 -21.62 0.63
N THR A 623 18.26 -20.89 1.74
CA THR A 623 17.46 -21.17 2.94
C THR A 623 15.98 -20.88 2.68
N LEU A 624 15.70 -19.76 2.02
CA LEU A 624 14.33 -19.41 1.60
C LEU A 624 13.76 -20.43 0.62
N ILE A 625 14.51 -20.81 -0.41
CA ILE A 625 14.07 -21.83 -1.38
C ILE A 625 13.72 -23.15 -0.67
N LYS A 626 14.56 -23.62 0.27
CA LYS A 626 14.25 -24.83 1.06
C LYS A 626 12.96 -24.69 1.88
N GLN A 627 12.71 -23.52 2.47
CA GLN A 627 11.46 -23.26 3.20
C GLN A 627 10.25 -23.27 2.25
N PHE A 628 10.38 -22.67 1.08
CA PHE A 628 9.32 -22.64 0.07
C PHE A 628 9.02 -24.06 -0.45
N GLU A 629 10.04 -24.88 -0.69
CA GLU A 629 9.88 -26.29 -1.06
C GLU A 629 9.10 -27.08 0.01
N GLN A 630 9.35 -26.80 1.30
CA GLN A 630 8.59 -27.41 2.40
C GLN A 630 7.14 -26.94 2.43
N ILE A 631 6.88 -25.65 2.17
CA ILE A 631 5.52 -25.09 2.11
C ILE A 631 4.73 -25.75 0.96
N VAL A 632 5.34 -25.89 -0.22
CA VAL A 632 4.67 -26.47 -1.40
C VAL A 632 4.38 -27.97 -1.24
N LYS A 633 5.18 -28.68 -0.42
CA LYS A 633 5.02 -30.11 -0.12
C LYS A 633 3.90 -30.44 0.87
N LYS A 634 3.54 -29.50 1.77
CA LYS A 634 2.41 -29.63 2.70
C LYS A 634 1.11 -29.45 1.94
#